data_AF-A0A0N0M0B0-F1
#
_entry.id   AF-A0A0N0M0B0-F1
#
_cell.length_a   1.000
_cell.length_b   1.000
_cell.length_c   1.000
_cell.angle_alpha   90.00
_cell.angle_beta   90.00
_cell.angle_gamma   90.00
#
_symmetry.space_group_name_H-M   'P 1'
#
loop_
_entity.id
_entity.type
_entity.pdbx_description
1 polymer ?
#
loop_
_entity_poly.entity_id
_entity_poly.type
_entity_poly.pdbx_seq_one_letter_code
_entity_poly.pdbx_strand_id
1 'polypeptide(L)'
;MAIARKRQISLVDTKYYHCMSRCVRRAFLCGEDRFTGQSFEHRRGWVEDKLLALAKVFCIDVCAYAVMSNHTHLVLYVDDKKANRLNDKAIVIRWSKQR
;
A
#
# COMPACT_ATOMS: atom_id res chain seq x y z
N MET A 1 -22.75 -1.83 -1.52
CA MET A 1 -22.52 -0.58 -2.27
C MET A 1 -21.05 -0.18 -2.13
N ALA A 2 -20.40 0.26 -3.21
CA ALA A 2 -19.04 0.82 -3.13
C ALA A 2 -19.11 2.27 -2.64
N ILE A 3 -18.48 2.58 -1.51
CA ILE A 3 -18.34 3.95 -1.00
C ILE A 3 -17.05 4.53 -1.58
N ALA A 4 -17.08 5.80 -2.00
CA ALA A 4 -15.86 6.48 -2.44
C ALA A 4 -14.82 6.49 -1.32
N ARG A 5 -13.56 6.10 -1.60
CA ARG A 5 -12.49 5.97 -0.58
C ARG A 5 -12.35 7.21 0.31
N LYS A 6 -12.52 8.42 -0.25
CA LYS A 6 -12.46 9.67 0.51
C LYS A 6 -13.51 9.79 1.62
N ARG A 7 -14.62 9.04 1.53
CA ARG A 7 -15.69 8.96 2.53
C ARG A 7 -15.51 7.81 3.52
N GLN A 8 -14.46 7.01 3.35
CA GLN A 8 -14.11 5.89 4.25
C GLN A 8 -12.98 6.26 5.22
N ILE A 9 -12.45 7.48 5.13
CA ILE A 9 -11.31 7.97 5.91
C ILE A 9 -11.77 9.19 6.72
N SER A 10 -11.53 9.15 8.02
CA SER A 10 -11.78 10.26 8.96
C SER A 10 -10.55 10.47 9.83
N LEU A 11 -9.73 11.46 9.49
CA LEU A 11 -8.52 11.79 10.25
C LEU A 11 -8.80 12.43 11.62
N VAL A 12 -10.06 12.83 11.84
CA VAL A 12 -10.54 13.32 13.15
C VAL A 12 -10.73 12.15 14.11
N ASP A 13 -11.29 11.03 13.63
CA ASP A 13 -11.58 9.85 14.46
C ASP A 13 -10.31 9.01 14.70
N THR A 14 -9.53 8.76 13.64
CA THR A 14 -8.27 8.04 13.75
C THR A 14 -7.33 8.34 12.60
N LYS A 15 -6.04 8.31 12.89
CA LYS A 15 -4.97 8.39 11.89
C LYS A 15 -4.44 7.02 11.48
N TYR A 16 -4.88 5.96 12.14
CA TYR A 16 -4.45 4.59 11.88
C TYR A 16 -5.48 3.85 11.03
N TYR A 17 -5.01 3.22 9.95
CA TYR A 17 -5.86 2.48 9.03
C TYR A 17 -5.26 1.13 8.68
N HIS A 18 -6.13 0.12 8.60
CA HIS A 18 -5.82 -1.17 8.01
C HIS A 18 -6.34 -1.20 6.57
N CYS A 19 -5.42 -1.20 5.61
CA CYS A 19 -5.73 -1.31 4.21
C CYS A 19 -5.44 -2.73 3.70
N MET A 20 -6.33 -3.23 2.86
CA MET A 20 -6.22 -4.51 2.19
C MET A 20 -6.34 -4.30 0.68
N SER A 21 -5.49 -4.98 -0.08
CA SER A 21 -5.64 -5.08 -1.53
C SER A 21 -5.55 -6.54 -1.93
N ARG A 22 -6.56 -7.05 -2.64
CA ARG A 22 -6.69 -8.45 -3.01
C ARG A 22 -6.80 -8.61 -4.52
N CYS A 23 -6.02 -9.53 -5.05
CA CYS A 23 -6.17 -10.04 -6.40
C CYS A 23 -7.41 -10.94 -6.50
N VAL A 24 -8.18 -10.74 -7.57
CA VAL A 24 -9.37 -11.55 -7.89
C VAL A 24 -9.07 -12.46 -9.08
N ARG A 25 -10.00 -13.37 -9.40
CA ARG A 25 -9.94 -14.24 -10.60
C ARG A 25 -8.66 -15.08 -10.69
N ARG A 26 -8.19 -15.62 -9.55
CA ARG A 26 -6.97 -16.43 -9.45
C ARG A 26 -5.70 -15.71 -9.94
N ALA A 27 -5.66 -14.38 -9.92
CA ALA A 27 -4.40 -13.66 -10.02
C ALA A 27 -3.63 -13.81 -8.70
N PHE A 28 -2.34 -14.13 -8.79
CA PHE A 28 -1.44 -14.29 -7.66
C PHE A 28 -0.45 -13.12 -7.62
N LEU A 29 -0.33 -12.48 -6.45
CA LEU A 29 0.72 -11.53 -6.16
C LEU A 29 2.05 -12.27 -6.02
N CYS A 30 2.05 -13.37 -5.27
CA CYS A 30 3.17 -14.28 -5.04
C CYS A 30 2.64 -15.68 -4.70
N GLY A 31 3.51 -16.59 -4.27
CA GLY A 31 3.14 -17.98 -3.99
C GLY A 31 2.90 -18.81 -5.24
N GLU A 32 2.37 -20.01 -5.04
CA GLU A 32 2.18 -21.01 -6.09
C GLU A 32 0.70 -21.20 -6.42
N ASP A 33 0.36 -21.22 -7.71
CA ASP A 33 -0.96 -21.62 -8.18
C ASP A 33 -1.07 -23.15 -8.18
N ARG A 34 -1.75 -23.70 -7.18
CA ARG A 34 -1.91 -25.16 -6.98
C ARG A 34 -2.54 -25.91 -8.16
N PHE A 35 -3.24 -25.21 -9.06
CA PHE A 35 -3.85 -25.86 -10.24
C PHE A 35 -2.90 -25.97 -11.43
N THR A 36 -1.99 -25.00 -11.61
CA THR A 36 -1.08 -24.95 -12.75
C THR A 36 0.36 -25.30 -12.36
N GLY A 37 0.67 -25.32 -11.06
CA GLY A 37 2.03 -25.45 -10.53
C GLY A 37 2.90 -24.21 -10.73
N GLN A 38 2.34 -23.12 -11.29
CA GLN A 38 3.11 -21.93 -11.57
C GLN A 38 3.45 -21.16 -10.29
N SER A 39 4.74 -20.91 -10.06
CA SER A 39 5.22 -20.13 -8.92
C SER A 39 5.46 -18.65 -9.28
N PHE A 40 4.87 -17.77 -8.48
CA PHE A 40 5.03 -16.32 -8.52
C PHE A 40 5.82 -15.81 -7.30
N GLU A 41 6.41 -16.70 -6.51
CA GLU A 41 7.03 -16.36 -5.23
C GLU A 41 8.17 -15.34 -5.36
N HIS A 42 8.85 -15.33 -6.51
CA HIS A 42 9.87 -14.33 -6.87
C HIS A 42 9.41 -12.87 -6.78
N ARG A 43 8.08 -12.61 -6.79
CA ARG A 43 7.51 -11.27 -6.70
C ARG A 43 7.38 -10.76 -5.27
N ARG A 44 7.42 -11.62 -4.25
CA ARG A 44 7.17 -11.22 -2.86
C ARG A 44 8.09 -10.09 -2.41
N GLY A 45 9.41 -10.28 -2.58
CA GLY A 45 10.41 -9.27 -2.20
C GLY A 45 10.16 -7.94 -2.90
N TRP A 46 9.88 -7.97 -4.21
CA TRP A 46 9.56 -6.76 -4.96
C TRP A 46 8.30 -6.03 -4.43
N VAL A 47 7.26 -6.77 -4.03
CA VAL A 47 6.04 -6.18 -3.45
C VAL A 47 6.34 -5.53 -2.09
N GLU A 48 7.12 -6.19 -1.24
CA GLU A 48 7.55 -5.65 0.06
C GLU A 48 8.39 -4.38 -0.10
N ASP A 49 9.40 -4.43 -0.97
CA ASP A 49 10.27 -3.29 -1.26
C ASP A 49 9.47 -2.11 -1.82
N LYS A 50 8.53 -2.37 -2.74
CA LYS A 50 7.68 -1.33 -3.31
C LYS A 50 6.78 -0.71 -2.24
N LEU A 51 6.17 -1.52 -1.36
CA LEU A 51 5.34 -1.01 -0.27
C LEU A 51 6.14 -0.05 0.63
N LEU A 52 7.33 -0.46 1.07
CA LEU A 52 8.20 0.36 1.93
C LEU A 52 8.72 1.61 1.20
N ALA A 53 9.03 1.51 -0.09
CA ALA A 53 9.44 2.66 -0.89
C ALA A 53 8.30 3.69 -1.06
N LEU A 54 7.08 3.23 -1.31
CA LEU A 54 5.91 4.11 -1.44
C LEU A 54 5.62 4.85 -0.13
N ALA A 55 5.81 4.19 1.03
CA ALA A 55 5.64 4.84 2.33
C ALA A 55 6.60 6.03 2.53
N LYS A 56 7.83 5.98 1.97
CA LYS A 56 8.78 7.10 2.03
C LYS A 56 8.31 8.30 1.19
N VAL A 57 7.59 8.02 0.10
CA VAL A 57 7.10 9.05 -0.82
C VAL A 57 5.85 9.72 -0.26
N PHE A 58 4.89 8.92 0.18
CA PHE A 58 3.66 9.42 0.77
C PHE A 58 3.87 9.88 2.22
N CYS A 59 2.96 10.69 2.74
CA CYS A 59 2.99 11.14 4.13
C CYS A 59 2.31 10.09 5.03
N ILE A 60 2.87 8.87 5.03
CA ILE A 60 2.40 7.76 5.85
C ILE A 60 3.57 7.06 6.53
N ASP A 61 3.30 6.40 7.65
CA ASP A 61 4.22 5.49 8.31
C ASP A 61 3.64 4.07 8.28
N VAL A 62 4.50 3.06 8.07
CA VAL A 62 4.11 1.65 8.07
C VAL A 62 4.21 1.12 9.49
N CYS A 63 3.07 0.79 10.09
CA CYS A 63 3.02 0.19 11.43
C CYS A 63 3.23 -1.33 11.35
N ALA A 64 2.60 -1.97 10.35
CA ALA A 64 2.76 -3.39 10.06
C ALA A 64 2.37 -3.66 8.60
N TYR A 65 2.90 -4.73 8.01
CA TYR A 65 2.46 -5.20 6.70
C TYR A 65 2.53 -6.72 6.61
N ALA A 66 1.76 -7.29 5.69
CA ALA A 66 1.88 -8.70 5.30
C ALA A 66 1.64 -8.82 3.79
N VAL A 67 2.49 -9.59 3.11
CA VAL A 67 2.31 -9.98 1.72
C VAL A 67 1.90 -11.44 1.69
N MET A 68 0.72 -11.72 1.15
CA MET A 68 0.19 -13.07 0.99
C MET A 68 0.05 -13.37 -0.50
N SER A 69 -0.17 -14.64 -0.83
CA SER A 69 -0.18 -15.10 -2.23
C SER A 69 -1.16 -14.35 -3.13
N ASN A 70 -2.31 -13.92 -2.60
CA ASN A 70 -3.33 -13.22 -3.36
C ASN A 70 -3.75 -11.85 -2.78
N HIS A 71 -3.13 -11.38 -1.69
CA HIS A 71 -3.47 -10.08 -1.12
C HIS A 71 -2.35 -9.51 -0.26
N THR A 72 -2.47 -8.22 0.03
CA THR A 72 -1.61 -7.49 0.97
C THR A 72 -2.44 -6.94 2.11
N HIS A 73 -1.83 -6.86 3.27
CA HIS A 73 -2.30 -6.08 4.41
C HIS A 73 -1.28 -4.99 4.72
N LEU A 74 -1.76 -3.79 4.96
CA LEU A 74 -0.96 -2.65 5.37
C LEU A 74 -1.66 -1.94 6.53
N VAL A 75 -1.04 -1.94 7.70
CA VAL A 75 -1.43 -1.08 8.81
C VAL A 75 -0.57 0.17 8.72
N LEU A 76 -1.20 1.32 8.52
CA LEU A 76 -0.52 2.59 8.31
C LEU A 76 -1.02 3.67 9.26
N TYR A 77 -0.15 4.64 9.51
CA TYR A 77 -0.49 5.92 10.12
C TYR A 77 -0.43 7.02 9.07
N VAL A 78 -1.42 7.92 9.05
CA VAL A 78 -1.44 9.10 8.17
C VAL A 78 -0.82 10.29 8.88
N ASP A 79 0.32 10.76 8.38
CA ASP A 79 1.01 11.96 8.88
C ASP A 79 0.51 13.22 8.12
N ASP A 80 -0.71 13.63 8.47
CA ASP A 80 -1.36 14.86 8.01
C ASP A 80 -0.53 16.12 8.31
N LYS A 81 0.18 16.14 9.44
CA LYS A 81 1.08 17.26 9.79
C LYS A 81 2.23 17.39 8.80
N LYS A 82 2.85 16.28 8.39
CA LYS A 82 3.86 16.28 7.32
C LYS A 82 3.25 16.62 5.98
N ALA A 83 2.08 16.09 5.64
CA ALA A 83 1.39 16.42 4.40
C ALA A 83 1.12 17.92 4.26
N ASN A 84 0.57 18.56 5.29
CA ASN A 84 0.22 19.98 5.30
C ASN A 84 1.43 20.93 5.26
N ARG A 85 2.65 20.42 5.52
CA ARG A 85 3.90 21.19 5.40
C ARG A 85 4.51 21.13 4.01
N LEU A 86 4.02 20.27 3.12
CA LEU A 86 4.54 20.15 1.77
C LEU A 86 3.89 21.19 0.85
N ASN A 87 4.72 21.85 0.05
CA ASN A 87 4.27 22.63 -1.11
C ASN A 87 4.25 21.77 -2.38
N ASP A 88 3.65 22.29 -3.45
CA ASP A 88 3.51 21.57 -4.73
C ASP A 88 4.85 21.08 -5.28
N LYS A 89 5.91 21.91 -5.19
CA LYS A 89 7.25 21.52 -5.62
C LYS A 89 7.78 20.32 -4.83
N ALA A 90 7.60 20.30 -3.52
CA ALA A 90 7.99 19.19 -2.66
C ALA A 90 7.16 17.93 -2.97
N ILE A 91 5.86 18.07 -3.24
CA ILE A 91 5.00 16.95 -3.65
C ILE A 91 5.52 16.33 -4.95
N VAL A 92 5.78 17.14 -5.97
CA VAL A 92 6.31 16.68 -7.28
C VAL A 92 7.66 15.96 -7.11
N ILE A 93 8.59 16.53 -6.33
CA ILE A 93 9.90 15.91 -6.06
C ILE A 93 9.77 14.58 -5.32
N ARG A 94 8.80 14.43 -4.43
CA ARG A 94 8.56 13.15 -3.74
C ARG A 94 8.01 12.12 -4.71
N TRP A 95 7.01 12.50 -5.52
CA TRP A 95 6.34 11.60 -6.45
C TRP A 95 7.26 11.13 -7.59
N SER A 96 8.21 11.95 -8.02
CA SER A 96 9.20 11.55 -9.03
C SER A 96 10.10 10.40 -8.58
N LYS A 97 10.23 10.15 -7.27
CA LYS A 97 10.99 9.02 -6.70
C LYS A 97 10.29 7.66 -6.83
N GLN A 98 9.04 7.62 -7.28
CA GLN A 98 8.30 6.36 -7.51
C GLN A 98 8.49 5.79 -8.91
N ARG A 99 9.04 6.58 -9.84
CA ARG A 99 9.33 6.17 -11.21
C ARG A 99 10.52 5.23 -11.27
#